data_AF-A0A4R9G7I9-F1
#
_entry.id   AF-A0A4R9G7I9-F1
#
_cell.length_a   1.000
_cell.length_b   1.000
_cell.length_c   1.000
_cell.angle_alpha   90.00
_cell.angle_beta   90.00
_cell.angle_gamma   90.00
#
_symmetry.space_group_name_H-M   'P 1'
#
loop_
_entity.id
_entity.type
_entity.pdbx_description
1 polymer ?
#
loop_
_entity_poly.entity_id
_entity_poly.type
_entity_poly.pdbx_seq_one_letter_code
_entity_poly.pdbx_strand_id
1 'polypeptide(L)'
;MNLLSDVLLLHRLTSDELDFLVALLKWKGIEQTEWVTSSGFPSASKETLIWKSSVIPDDIRSALDWSREVCLVGRFDPEEKNSFLRAGATRVYDLNFFPLEEFPFFRFSKPLHPEMVLLTENADLFSKYRSLLRACGSNAHWCKDILGLPNMLKETKPGVLLLDAESFSPRDLSPRIKSLLGAPYFPLSFCLIDFNRENVYQNLATGLKDIAKAFFESRDLLLFLRDRLALSPSPKESLFQAIDWNGSPRNIREFEFTNVPDGVLERAEASYLYRIRRLFLWLGEGTSRGTEISS
;
A
#
# COMPACT_ATOMS: atom_id res chain seq x y z
N MET A 1 18.80 10.89 -3.64
CA MET A 1 18.27 10.71 -2.26
C MET A 1 16.99 9.85 -2.28
N ASN A 2 16.72 8.94 -1.33
CA ASN A 2 15.55 8.02 -1.38
C ASN A 2 14.35 8.56 -0.56
N LEU A 3 13.79 9.68 -1.02
CA LEU A 3 12.64 10.33 -0.37
C LEU A 3 11.37 9.50 -0.51
N LEU A 4 10.51 9.56 0.51
CA LEU A 4 9.21 8.94 0.48
C LEU A 4 8.34 9.53 -0.62
N SER A 5 8.27 10.86 -0.69
CA SER A 5 7.48 11.63 -1.65
C SER A 5 8.32 12.72 -2.30
N ASP A 6 7.94 13.13 -3.51
CA ASP A 6 8.55 14.26 -4.22
C ASP A 6 7.90 15.59 -3.81
N VAL A 7 6.63 15.54 -3.39
CA VAL A 7 5.83 16.72 -3.05
C VAL A 7 5.14 16.54 -1.70
N LEU A 8 5.29 17.50 -0.79
CA LEU A 8 4.50 17.63 0.44
C LEU A 8 3.42 18.70 0.25
N LEU A 9 2.16 18.29 0.28
CA LEU A 9 1.05 19.23 0.26
C LEU A 9 0.53 19.43 1.67
N LEU A 10 0.58 20.66 2.17
CA LEU A 10 0.36 20.99 3.57
C LEU A 10 -1.02 21.61 3.77
N HIS A 11 -1.81 21.04 4.68
CA HIS A 11 -3.18 21.47 4.96
C HIS A 11 -3.38 21.75 6.45
N ARG A 12 -3.75 23.00 6.80
CA ARG A 12 -4.09 23.41 8.18
C ARG A 12 -2.99 23.08 9.22
N LEU A 13 -1.74 23.30 8.83
CA LEU A 13 -0.61 23.36 9.76
C LEU A 13 -0.59 24.72 10.45
N THR A 14 -0.21 24.78 11.72
CA THR A 14 0.08 26.04 12.40
C THR A 14 1.39 26.64 11.87
N SER A 15 1.65 27.92 12.18
CA SER A 15 2.94 28.55 11.88
C SER A 15 4.11 27.76 12.46
N ASP A 16 3.97 27.34 13.72
CA ASP A 16 5.02 26.66 14.47
C ASP A 16 5.30 25.26 13.89
N GLU A 17 4.25 24.57 13.42
CA GLU A 17 4.38 23.27 12.75
C GLU A 17 5.07 23.40 11.38
N LEU A 18 4.74 24.44 10.62
CA LEU A 18 5.39 24.72 9.35
C LEU A 18 6.88 25.04 9.56
N ASP A 19 7.18 25.92 10.52
CA ASP A 19 8.56 26.27 10.88
C ASP A 19 9.34 25.04 11.35
N PHE A 20 8.71 24.20 12.18
CA PHE A 20 9.30 22.94 12.62
C PHE A 20 9.56 21.98 11.45
N LEU A 21 8.61 21.80 10.54
CA LEU A 21 8.77 20.93 9.36
C LEU A 21 9.94 21.40 8.49
N VAL A 22 10.02 22.70 8.20
CA VAL A 22 11.11 23.28 7.40
C VAL A 22 12.45 23.13 8.12
N ALA A 23 12.49 23.32 9.44
CA ALA A 23 13.69 23.09 10.25
C ALA A 23 14.11 21.61 10.23
N LEU A 24 13.15 20.69 10.30
CA LEU A 24 13.37 19.24 10.27
C LEU A 24 13.92 18.78 8.92
N LEU A 25 13.39 19.31 7.80
CA LEU A 25 13.90 19.07 6.45
C LEU A 25 15.36 19.51 6.33
N LYS A 26 15.68 20.73 6.79
CA LYS A 26 17.04 21.28 6.79
C LYS A 26 17.98 20.43 7.67
N TRP A 27 17.54 20.05 8.86
CA TRP A 27 18.32 19.20 9.77
C TRP A 27 18.63 17.82 9.16
N LYS A 28 17.71 17.25 8.38
CA LYS A 28 17.90 15.99 7.65
C LYS A 28 18.69 16.15 6.34
N GLY A 29 19.13 17.36 6.00
CA GLY A 29 19.86 17.63 4.76
C GLY A 29 19.01 17.47 3.50
N ILE A 30 17.69 17.64 3.60
CA ILE A 30 16.78 17.52 2.46
C ILE A 30 16.70 18.88 1.75
N GLU A 31 17.14 18.93 0.50
CA GLU A 31 16.94 20.10 -0.36
C GLU A 31 15.44 20.28 -0.63
N GLN A 32 14.95 21.51 -0.45
CA GLN A 32 13.52 21.80 -0.53
C GLN A 32 13.21 23.16 -1.15
N THR A 33 12.06 23.26 -1.82
CA THR A 33 11.55 24.49 -2.44
C THR A 33 10.04 24.61 -2.25
N GLU A 34 9.56 25.83 -1.99
CA GLU A 34 8.13 26.10 -1.91
C GLU A 34 7.49 26.19 -3.31
N TRP A 35 6.32 25.59 -3.47
CA TRP A 35 5.48 25.72 -4.64
C TRP A 35 4.55 26.91 -4.51
N VAL A 36 4.98 28.03 -5.10
CA VAL A 36 4.18 29.24 -5.23
C VAL A 36 3.37 29.18 -6.54
N THR A 37 2.04 29.30 -6.43
CA THR A 37 1.10 29.00 -7.54
C THR A 37 1.21 29.97 -8.72
N SER A 38 1.72 31.19 -8.49
CA SER A 38 1.86 32.24 -9.51
C SER A 38 2.75 31.90 -10.70
N SER A 39 3.53 30.81 -10.62
CA SER A 39 4.54 30.41 -11.61
C SER A 39 4.33 29.01 -12.21
N GLY A 40 3.19 28.36 -11.97
CA GLY A 40 2.98 26.96 -12.36
C GLY A 40 3.73 25.98 -11.44
N PHE A 41 3.93 24.73 -11.88
CA PHE A 41 4.64 23.73 -11.10
C PHE A 41 6.15 24.06 -11.03
N PRO A 42 6.82 23.94 -9.86
CA PRO A 42 8.22 24.36 -9.74
C PRO A 42 9.16 23.54 -10.63
N SER A 43 10.04 24.25 -11.36
CA SER A 43 11.14 23.65 -12.12
C SER A 43 12.27 23.20 -11.19
N ALA A 44 12.00 22.17 -10.39
CA ALA A 44 12.95 21.59 -9.45
C ALA A 44 13.43 20.20 -9.92
N SER A 45 14.65 19.84 -9.52
CA SER A 45 15.21 18.52 -9.78
C SER A 45 14.32 17.41 -9.19
N LYS A 46 14.54 16.15 -9.58
CA LYS A 46 13.85 15.02 -8.91
C LYS A 46 14.32 14.77 -7.48
N GLU A 47 15.42 15.39 -7.06
CA GLU A 47 15.99 15.21 -5.74
C GLU A 47 15.57 16.30 -4.74
N THR A 48 15.04 17.41 -5.26
CA THR A 48 14.52 18.53 -4.46
C THR A 48 13.07 18.24 -4.05
N LEU A 49 12.81 18.24 -2.75
CA LEU A 49 11.46 18.10 -2.20
C LEU A 49 10.67 19.39 -2.43
N ILE A 50 9.52 19.30 -3.07
CA ILE A 50 8.63 20.44 -3.23
C ILE A 50 7.62 20.45 -2.08
N TRP A 51 7.31 21.59 -1.50
CA TRP A 51 6.19 21.69 -0.56
C TRP A 51 5.27 22.85 -0.88
N LYS A 52 3.98 22.74 -0.50
CA LYS A 52 2.99 23.79 -0.72
C LYS A 52 2.16 23.99 0.53
N SER A 53 2.04 25.24 0.99
CA SER A 53 1.07 25.64 2.02
C SER A 53 -0.32 25.89 1.40
N SER A 54 -1.37 25.77 2.22
CA SER A 54 -2.76 26.05 1.81
C SER A 54 -3.21 25.23 0.59
N VAL A 55 -2.95 23.92 0.61
CA VAL A 55 -3.31 23.00 -0.48
C VAL A 55 -4.81 22.96 -0.76
N ILE A 56 -5.15 22.87 -2.05
CA ILE A 56 -6.49 22.52 -2.57
C ILE A 56 -6.44 21.21 -3.39
N PRO A 57 -7.58 20.51 -3.60
CA PRO A 57 -7.59 19.23 -4.32
C PRO A 57 -6.95 19.26 -5.73
N ASP A 58 -7.04 20.37 -6.45
CA ASP A 58 -6.43 20.51 -7.78
C ASP A 58 -4.90 20.49 -7.78
N ASP A 59 -4.27 20.77 -6.63
CA ASP A 59 -2.82 20.67 -6.48
C ASP A 59 -2.33 19.23 -6.55
N ILE A 60 -3.15 18.27 -6.10
CA ILE A 60 -2.85 16.84 -6.23
C ILE A 60 -2.82 16.47 -7.71
N ARG A 61 -3.87 16.85 -8.46
CA ARG A 61 -3.97 16.54 -9.89
C ARG A 61 -2.79 17.12 -10.66
N SER A 62 -2.50 18.39 -10.38
CA SER A 62 -1.35 19.08 -10.96
C SER A 62 -0.05 18.32 -10.68
N ALA A 63 0.24 17.93 -9.43
CA ALA A 63 1.46 17.18 -9.13
C ALA A 63 1.49 15.78 -9.79
N LEU A 64 0.35 15.10 -9.89
CA LEU A 64 0.22 13.81 -10.58
C LEU A 64 0.46 13.93 -12.09
N ASP A 65 -0.02 14.99 -12.74
CA ASP A 65 0.23 15.28 -14.17
C ASP A 65 1.73 15.43 -14.46
N TRP A 66 2.48 15.96 -13.48
CA TRP A 66 3.94 16.04 -13.52
C TRP A 66 4.65 14.76 -13.08
N SER A 67 3.91 13.66 -12.91
CA SER A 67 4.39 12.34 -12.49
C SER A 67 5.16 12.37 -11.16
N ARG A 68 4.72 13.22 -10.23
CA ARG A 68 5.33 13.35 -8.90
C ARG A 68 4.56 12.55 -7.85
N GLU A 69 5.30 11.95 -6.92
CA GLU A 69 4.70 11.27 -5.77
C GLU A 69 4.32 12.28 -4.69
N VAL A 70 3.02 12.40 -4.44
CA VAL A 70 2.45 13.35 -3.48
C VAL A 70 2.25 12.69 -2.12
N CYS A 71 2.59 13.41 -1.06
CA CYS A 71 2.14 13.15 0.30
C CYS A 71 1.36 14.37 0.82
N LEU A 72 0.08 14.17 1.12
CA LEU A 72 -0.74 15.16 1.79
C LEU A 72 -0.46 15.09 3.29
N VAL A 73 -0.21 16.22 3.94
CA VAL A 73 0.11 16.31 5.38
C VAL A 73 -0.74 17.40 5.99
N GLY A 74 -1.47 17.10 7.07
CA GLY A 74 -2.35 18.09 7.66
C GLY A 74 -3.41 17.55 8.58
N ARG A 75 -4.34 18.42 8.99
CA ARG A 75 -5.56 18.04 9.72
C ARG A 75 -6.75 18.14 8.79
N PHE A 76 -7.57 17.10 8.74
CA PHE A 76 -8.70 17.02 7.82
C PHE A 76 -9.98 16.71 8.56
N ASP A 77 -11.07 17.34 8.17
CA ASP A 77 -12.39 16.77 8.43
C ASP A 77 -12.72 15.65 7.40
N PRO A 78 -13.76 14.83 7.65
CA PRO A 78 -14.11 13.72 6.76
C PRO A 78 -14.44 14.15 5.32
N GLU A 79 -15.08 15.30 5.13
CA GLU A 79 -15.48 15.79 3.81
C GLU A 79 -14.28 16.30 3.02
N GLU A 80 -13.42 17.09 3.67
CA GLU A 80 -12.14 17.57 3.16
C GLU A 80 -11.27 16.38 2.73
N LYS A 81 -11.07 15.39 3.62
CA LYS A 81 -10.28 14.19 3.32
C LYS A 81 -10.83 13.45 2.09
N ASN A 82 -12.14 13.25 2.02
CA ASN A 82 -12.79 12.61 0.87
C ASN A 82 -12.63 13.43 -0.42
N SER A 83 -12.55 14.76 -0.35
CA SER A 83 -12.28 15.61 -1.52
C SER A 83 -10.87 15.40 -2.07
N PHE A 84 -9.85 15.31 -1.21
CA PHE A 84 -8.47 15.03 -1.61
C PHE A 84 -8.29 13.60 -2.12
N LEU A 85 -8.93 12.61 -1.50
CA LEU A 85 -8.92 11.22 -1.96
C LEU A 85 -9.53 11.11 -3.37
N ARG A 86 -10.64 11.82 -3.66
CA ARG A 86 -11.23 11.89 -5.01
C ARG A 86 -10.34 12.60 -6.03
N ALA A 87 -9.43 13.47 -5.58
CA ALA A 87 -8.43 14.09 -6.45
C ALA A 87 -7.20 13.21 -6.68
N GLY A 88 -7.12 12.02 -6.07
CA GLY A 88 -6.05 11.06 -6.27
C GLY A 88 -5.01 11.00 -5.13
N ALA A 89 -5.30 11.55 -3.95
CA ALA A 89 -4.41 11.40 -2.80
C ALA A 89 -4.27 9.91 -2.41
N THR A 90 -3.06 9.36 -2.57
CA THR A 90 -2.75 7.99 -2.15
C THR A 90 -1.98 7.90 -0.83
N ARG A 91 -1.45 9.02 -0.33
CA ARG A 91 -0.68 9.11 0.92
C ARG A 91 -1.13 10.35 1.70
N VAL A 92 -1.77 10.13 2.85
CA VAL A 92 -2.38 11.19 3.65
C VAL A 92 -1.95 11.07 5.10
N TYR A 93 -1.06 11.94 5.56
CA TYR A 93 -0.57 12.04 6.93
C TYR A 93 -1.45 12.98 7.75
N ASP A 94 -2.35 12.36 8.50
CA ASP A 94 -3.36 13.04 9.30
C ASP A 94 -2.82 13.36 10.69
N LEU A 95 -2.57 14.65 10.93
CA LEU A 95 -2.03 15.19 12.18
C LEU A 95 -3.02 15.11 13.34
N ASN A 96 -4.28 14.73 13.11
CA ASN A 96 -5.20 14.37 14.19
C ASN A 96 -4.82 13.05 14.86
N PHE A 97 -4.08 12.16 14.16
CA PHE A 97 -3.71 10.83 14.64
C PHE A 97 -2.21 10.64 14.80
N PHE A 98 -1.39 11.36 14.02
CA PHE A 98 0.06 11.18 13.99
C PHE A 98 0.82 12.49 14.22
N PRO A 99 1.77 12.51 15.18
CA PRO A 99 2.56 13.70 15.47
C PRO A 99 3.60 13.97 14.38
N LEU A 100 3.81 15.24 14.02
CA LEU A 100 4.67 15.66 12.90
C LEU A 100 6.14 15.22 13.07
N GLU A 101 6.62 15.10 14.31
CA GLU A 101 7.96 14.64 14.67
C GLU A 101 8.26 13.22 14.17
N GLU A 102 7.22 12.40 14.00
CA GLU A 102 7.32 11.02 13.53
C GLU A 102 7.19 10.89 12.00
N PHE A 103 7.09 11.99 11.26
CA PHE A 103 6.86 11.94 9.82
C PHE A 103 7.97 11.18 9.07
N PRO A 104 7.62 10.16 8.25
CA PRO A 104 8.61 9.36 7.54
C PRO A 104 9.06 10.03 6.23
N PHE A 105 10.19 10.74 6.24
CA PHE A 105 10.73 11.40 5.03
C PHE A 105 11.36 10.44 4.01
N PHE A 106 11.81 9.27 4.43
CA PHE A 106 12.60 8.35 3.60
C PHE A 106 11.90 7.02 3.43
N ARG A 107 12.01 6.43 2.23
CA ARG A 107 11.57 5.05 2.00
C ARG A 107 12.48 4.07 2.72
N PHE A 108 11.97 2.86 2.90
CA PHE A 108 12.80 1.74 3.30
C PHE A 108 13.81 1.40 2.21
N SER A 109 15.06 1.12 2.60
CA SER A 109 16.16 0.77 1.67
C SER A 109 16.10 -0.68 1.19
N LYS A 110 15.32 -1.53 1.85
CA LYS A 110 15.08 -2.93 1.47
C LYS A 110 13.57 -3.16 1.34
N PRO A 111 13.13 -3.97 0.37
CA PRO A 111 11.73 -4.34 0.24
C PRO A 111 11.26 -5.05 1.51
N LEU A 112 10.22 -4.48 2.15
CA LEU A 112 9.58 -5.07 3.32
C LEU A 112 8.62 -6.22 2.96
N HIS A 113 8.15 -6.22 1.71
CA HIS A 113 7.17 -7.16 1.21
C HIS A 113 7.57 -7.66 -0.18
N PRO A 114 7.18 -8.90 -0.54
CA PRO A 114 7.32 -9.34 -1.92
C PRO A 114 6.52 -8.43 -2.86
N GLU A 115 6.96 -8.38 -4.12
CA GLU A 115 6.19 -7.69 -5.16
C GLU A 115 4.82 -8.34 -5.33
N MET A 116 3.85 -7.50 -5.71
CA MET A 116 2.46 -7.90 -5.88
C MET A 116 2.01 -7.73 -7.32
N VAL A 117 1.24 -8.66 -7.84
CA VAL A 117 0.43 -8.46 -9.05
C VAL A 117 -1.00 -8.14 -8.64
N LEU A 118 -1.56 -7.05 -9.17
CA LEU A 118 -2.97 -6.70 -9.04
C LEU A 118 -3.69 -7.00 -10.33
N LEU A 119 -4.62 -7.96 -10.28
CA LEU A 119 -5.58 -8.20 -11.35
C LEU A 119 -6.82 -7.33 -11.11
N THR A 120 -6.91 -6.19 -11.79
CA THR A 120 -8.00 -5.20 -11.64
C THR A 120 -8.11 -4.31 -12.89
N GLU A 121 -9.33 -3.92 -13.25
CA GLU A 121 -9.60 -2.85 -14.23
C GLU A 121 -9.57 -1.46 -13.57
N ASN A 122 -9.65 -1.40 -12.24
CA ASN A 122 -9.69 -0.17 -11.47
C ASN A 122 -8.29 0.47 -11.33
N ALA A 123 -8.07 1.55 -12.07
CA ALA A 123 -6.82 2.31 -12.07
C ALA A 123 -6.50 2.95 -10.72
N ASP A 124 -7.52 3.43 -9.99
CA ASP A 124 -7.34 4.08 -8.69
C ASP A 124 -6.91 3.06 -7.63
N LEU A 125 -7.51 1.87 -7.66
CA LEU A 125 -7.14 0.76 -6.79
C LEU A 125 -5.68 0.35 -7.02
N PHE A 126 -5.28 0.21 -8.30
CA PHE A 126 -3.89 -0.08 -8.65
C PHE A 126 -2.94 1.02 -8.17
N SER A 127 -3.25 2.29 -8.45
CA SER A 127 -2.44 3.44 -8.04
C SER A 127 -2.25 3.50 -6.53
N LYS A 128 -3.32 3.25 -5.77
CA LYS A 128 -3.30 3.14 -4.31
C LYS A 128 -2.29 2.08 -3.86
N TYR A 129 -2.49 0.81 -4.20
CA TYR A 129 -1.58 -0.27 -3.74
C TYR A 129 -0.15 -0.09 -4.22
N ARG A 130 0.07 0.39 -5.44
CA ARG A 130 1.41 0.67 -5.95
C ARG A 130 2.11 1.74 -5.12
N SER A 131 1.42 2.84 -4.84
CA SER A 131 1.95 3.93 -4.01
C SER A 131 2.33 3.44 -2.61
N LEU A 132 1.48 2.59 -2.03
CA LEU A 132 1.68 1.99 -0.71
C LEU A 132 2.87 1.02 -0.67
N LEU A 133 2.97 0.10 -1.62
CA LEU A 133 4.09 -0.84 -1.68
C LEU A 133 5.42 -0.12 -1.98
N ARG A 134 5.43 0.92 -2.83
CA ARG A 134 6.63 1.72 -3.09
C ARG A 134 7.12 2.48 -1.87
N ALA A 135 6.21 2.96 -1.01
CA ALA A 135 6.58 3.53 0.29
C ALA A 135 7.32 2.52 1.18
N CYS A 136 6.95 1.24 1.07
CA CYS A 136 7.52 0.12 1.80
C CYS A 136 8.74 -0.52 1.10
N GLY A 137 9.30 0.12 0.08
CA GLY A 137 10.44 -0.39 -0.68
C GLY A 137 10.12 -1.58 -1.60
N SER A 138 8.84 -1.87 -1.84
CA SER A 138 8.34 -2.94 -2.72
C SER A 138 7.62 -2.34 -3.95
N ASN A 139 6.92 -3.15 -4.74
CA ASN A 139 6.22 -2.71 -5.95
C ASN A 139 4.94 -3.50 -6.23
N ALA A 140 4.03 -2.87 -6.97
CA ALA A 140 2.85 -3.51 -7.55
C ALA A 140 2.93 -3.48 -9.08
N HIS A 141 2.51 -4.57 -9.71
CA HIS A 141 2.36 -4.72 -11.15
C HIS A 141 0.89 -4.79 -11.55
N TRP A 142 0.53 -4.08 -12.61
CA TRP A 142 -0.86 -4.00 -13.04
C TRP A 142 -1.16 -5.07 -14.09
N CYS A 143 -2.14 -5.92 -13.79
CA CYS A 143 -2.73 -6.83 -14.75
C CYS A 143 -4.19 -6.39 -14.99
N LYS A 144 -4.47 -5.83 -16.18
CA LYS A 144 -5.81 -5.34 -16.54
C LYS A 144 -6.73 -6.41 -17.11
N ASP A 145 -6.16 -7.55 -17.51
CA ASP A 145 -6.89 -8.61 -18.20
C ASP A 145 -6.40 -9.97 -17.71
N ILE A 146 -7.35 -10.84 -17.38
CA ILE A 146 -7.11 -12.20 -16.91
C ILE A 146 -6.31 -13.01 -17.96
N LEU A 147 -6.48 -12.74 -19.26
CA LEU A 147 -5.71 -13.42 -20.31
C LEU A 147 -4.21 -13.12 -20.22
N GLY A 148 -3.82 -11.93 -19.78
CA GLY A 148 -2.42 -11.52 -19.62
C GLY A 148 -1.77 -12.02 -18.33
N LEU A 149 -2.57 -12.47 -17.35
CA LEU A 149 -2.08 -12.90 -16.04
C LEU A 149 -0.97 -13.96 -16.09
N PRO A 150 -1.04 -15.02 -16.92
CA PRO A 150 0.01 -16.05 -16.94
C PRO A 150 1.39 -15.49 -17.34
N ASN A 151 1.42 -14.59 -18.31
CA ASN A 151 2.66 -13.92 -18.73
C ASN A 151 3.17 -12.99 -17.63
N MET A 152 2.27 -12.22 -17.00
CA MET A 152 2.62 -11.34 -15.89
C MET A 152 3.25 -12.10 -14.72
N LEU A 153 2.66 -13.23 -14.32
CA LEU A 153 3.20 -14.08 -13.24
C LEU A 153 4.57 -14.66 -13.60
N LYS A 154 4.78 -15.04 -14.87
CA LYS A 154 6.06 -15.57 -15.36
C LYS A 154 7.18 -14.52 -15.37
N GLU A 155 6.86 -13.30 -15.80
CA GLU A 155 7.82 -12.19 -15.92
C GLU A 155 8.18 -11.60 -14.57
N THR A 156 7.19 -11.35 -13.71
CA THR A 156 7.38 -10.64 -12.44
C THR A 156 7.67 -11.57 -11.27
N LYS A 157 7.25 -12.85 -11.35
CA LYS A 157 7.38 -13.86 -10.28
C LYS A 157 7.01 -13.27 -8.90
N PRO A 158 5.79 -12.71 -8.78
CA PRO A 158 5.40 -11.98 -7.58
C PRO A 158 5.26 -12.96 -6.40
N GLY A 159 5.35 -12.44 -5.17
CA GLY A 159 5.01 -13.25 -3.99
C GLY A 159 3.52 -13.18 -3.64
N VAL A 160 2.81 -12.14 -4.12
CA VAL A 160 1.39 -11.93 -3.86
C VAL A 160 0.62 -11.65 -5.15
N LEU A 161 -0.56 -12.26 -5.28
CA LEU A 161 -1.57 -11.92 -6.29
C LEU A 161 -2.81 -11.39 -5.57
N LEU A 162 -3.25 -10.22 -5.99
CA LEU A 162 -4.48 -9.61 -5.53
C LEU A 162 -5.50 -9.64 -6.66
N LEU A 163 -6.64 -10.26 -6.38
CA LEU A 163 -7.75 -10.45 -7.31
C LEU A 163 -8.85 -9.46 -6.94
N ASP A 164 -9.15 -8.51 -7.83
CA ASP A 164 -10.29 -7.63 -7.67
C ASP A 164 -11.55 -8.30 -8.21
N ALA A 165 -12.41 -8.79 -7.31
CA ALA A 165 -13.67 -9.43 -7.69
C ALA A 165 -14.74 -8.45 -8.19
N GLU A 166 -14.53 -7.15 -8.01
CA GLU A 166 -15.44 -6.13 -8.54
C GLU A 166 -15.16 -5.85 -10.02
N SER A 167 -13.89 -5.98 -10.43
CA SER A 167 -13.48 -5.84 -11.84
C SER A 167 -13.83 -7.08 -12.67
N PHE A 168 -13.88 -8.27 -12.08
CA PHE A 168 -14.07 -9.52 -12.81
C PHE A 168 -15.12 -10.43 -12.18
N SER A 169 -16.00 -10.97 -13.02
CA SER A 169 -16.97 -11.98 -12.60
C SER A 169 -16.29 -13.20 -11.98
N PRO A 170 -16.76 -13.66 -10.80
CA PRO A 170 -16.29 -14.88 -10.16
C PRO A 170 -16.33 -16.11 -11.08
N ARG A 171 -17.31 -16.17 -11.98
CA ARG A 171 -17.49 -17.30 -12.91
C ARG A 171 -16.39 -17.35 -13.97
N ASP A 172 -15.84 -16.21 -14.34
CA ASP A 172 -14.75 -16.11 -15.33
C ASP A 172 -13.38 -16.20 -14.66
N LEU A 173 -13.26 -15.59 -13.48
CA LEU A 173 -12.04 -15.60 -12.69
C LEU A 173 -11.73 -17.02 -12.20
N SER A 174 -12.71 -17.73 -11.66
CA SER A 174 -12.48 -19.00 -10.97
C SER A 174 -11.81 -20.07 -11.85
N PRO A 175 -12.34 -20.42 -13.04
CA PRO A 175 -11.74 -21.44 -13.89
C PRO A 175 -10.34 -21.07 -14.37
N ARG A 176 -10.13 -19.78 -14.69
CA ARG A 176 -8.85 -19.28 -15.20
C ARG A 176 -7.76 -19.34 -14.14
N ILE A 177 -8.04 -18.90 -12.91
CA ILE A 177 -7.04 -19.00 -11.85
C ILE A 177 -6.83 -20.48 -11.46
N LYS A 178 -7.87 -21.32 -11.43
CA LYS A 178 -7.72 -22.77 -11.19
C LYS A 178 -6.75 -23.43 -12.17
N SER A 179 -6.73 -23.00 -13.44
CA SER A 179 -5.79 -23.51 -14.43
C SER A 179 -4.32 -23.10 -14.19
N LEU A 180 -4.09 -22.09 -13.35
CA LEU A 180 -2.76 -21.59 -12.99
C LEU A 180 -2.27 -22.18 -11.66
N LEU A 181 -3.14 -22.84 -10.89
CA LEU A 181 -2.76 -23.54 -9.66
C LEU A 181 -1.77 -24.65 -10.01
N GLY A 182 -0.62 -24.66 -9.34
CA GLY A 182 0.47 -25.62 -9.59
C GLY A 182 1.56 -25.11 -10.54
N ALA A 183 1.43 -23.89 -11.09
CA ALA A 183 2.56 -23.25 -11.76
C ALA A 183 3.69 -22.98 -10.74
N PRO A 184 4.99 -23.16 -11.10
CA PRO A 184 6.14 -23.09 -10.18
C PRO A 184 6.37 -21.71 -9.52
N TYR A 185 5.58 -20.69 -9.88
CA TYR A 185 5.65 -19.34 -9.34
C TYR A 185 4.27 -18.78 -9.00
N PHE A 186 3.29 -19.66 -8.75
CA PHE A 186 1.96 -19.19 -8.39
C PHE A 186 1.99 -18.52 -7.00
N PRO A 187 1.65 -17.23 -6.91
CA PRO A 187 1.78 -16.45 -5.68
C PRO A 187 0.68 -16.73 -4.67
N LEU A 188 0.89 -16.23 -3.44
CA LEU A 188 -0.17 -16.17 -2.45
C LEU A 188 -1.32 -15.29 -2.96
N SER A 189 -2.50 -15.86 -3.11
CA SER A 189 -3.63 -15.19 -3.76
C SER A 189 -4.68 -14.71 -2.75
N PHE A 190 -5.04 -13.43 -2.84
CA PHE A 190 -6.08 -12.74 -2.06
C PHE A 190 -7.16 -12.19 -2.97
N CYS A 191 -8.36 -12.02 -2.42
CA CYS A 191 -9.49 -11.47 -3.16
C CYS A 191 -10.06 -10.25 -2.44
N LEU A 192 -10.19 -9.13 -3.15
CA LEU A 192 -10.93 -7.96 -2.67
C LEU A 192 -12.40 -8.11 -3.04
N ILE A 193 -13.26 -7.97 -2.04
CA ILE A 193 -14.72 -8.06 -2.19
C ILE A 193 -15.35 -6.94 -1.40
N ASP A 194 -16.40 -6.32 -1.94
CA ASP A 194 -17.31 -5.49 -1.16
C ASP A 194 -18.36 -6.37 -0.47
N PHE A 195 -18.22 -6.58 0.84
CA PHE A 195 -19.16 -7.40 1.62
C PHE A 195 -20.57 -6.80 1.73
N ASN A 196 -20.74 -5.52 1.39
CA ASN A 196 -22.04 -4.85 1.43
C ASN A 196 -22.88 -5.12 0.17
N ARG A 197 -22.32 -5.80 -0.83
CA ARG A 197 -23.00 -6.07 -2.10
C ARG A 197 -23.99 -7.23 -1.97
N GLU A 198 -25.13 -7.12 -2.66
CA GLU A 198 -26.06 -8.24 -2.79
C GLU A 198 -25.38 -9.41 -3.53
N ASN A 199 -25.60 -10.65 -3.06
CA ASN A 199 -25.09 -11.91 -3.63
C ASN A 199 -23.61 -12.26 -3.38
N VAL A 200 -22.90 -11.58 -2.46
CA VAL A 200 -21.51 -11.93 -2.06
C VAL A 200 -21.38 -13.42 -1.70
N TYR A 201 -22.31 -13.96 -0.91
CA TYR A 201 -22.26 -15.38 -0.52
C TYR A 201 -22.42 -16.36 -1.69
N GLN A 202 -23.18 -15.98 -2.72
CA GLN A 202 -23.33 -16.79 -3.93
C GLN A 202 -22.04 -16.74 -4.77
N ASN A 203 -21.44 -15.57 -4.90
CA ASN A 203 -20.15 -15.37 -5.57
C ASN A 203 -19.00 -16.14 -4.86
N LEU A 204 -19.05 -16.22 -3.53
CA LEU A 204 -18.13 -17.04 -2.76
C LEU A 204 -18.30 -18.55 -3.01
N ALA A 205 -19.53 -18.99 -3.28
CA ALA A 205 -19.85 -20.39 -3.56
C ALA A 205 -19.43 -20.83 -4.98
N THR A 206 -19.10 -19.92 -5.90
CA THR A 206 -18.62 -20.25 -7.25
C THR A 206 -17.12 -20.63 -7.29
N GLY A 207 -16.59 -21.18 -6.20
CA GLY A 207 -15.23 -21.71 -6.12
C GLY A 207 -14.12 -20.67 -5.90
N LEU A 208 -14.45 -19.37 -5.73
CA LEU A 208 -13.45 -18.35 -5.38
C LEU A 208 -12.76 -18.65 -4.03
N LYS A 209 -13.49 -19.26 -3.10
CA LYS A 209 -12.98 -19.73 -1.80
C LYS A 209 -11.86 -20.76 -1.92
N ASP A 210 -11.83 -21.51 -3.01
CA ASP A 210 -10.80 -22.54 -3.26
C ASP A 210 -9.53 -21.93 -3.88
N ILE A 211 -9.60 -20.67 -4.32
CA ILE A 211 -8.62 -20.01 -5.20
C ILE A 211 -7.86 -18.93 -4.45
N ALA A 212 -8.55 -18.17 -3.61
CA ALA A 212 -7.98 -17.12 -2.79
C ALA A 212 -8.24 -17.44 -1.32
N LYS A 213 -7.18 -17.41 -0.51
CA LYS A 213 -7.27 -17.86 0.89
C LYS A 213 -7.78 -16.80 1.87
N ALA A 214 -8.15 -15.60 1.41
CA ALA A 214 -8.86 -14.64 2.23
C ALA A 214 -9.55 -13.54 1.41
N PHE A 215 -10.75 -13.21 1.85
CA PHE A 215 -11.60 -12.15 1.32
C PHE A 215 -11.45 -10.95 2.25
N PHE A 216 -10.87 -9.86 1.74
CA PHE A 216 -10.49 -8.71 2.55
C PHE A 216 -10.99 -7.41 1.89
N GLU A 217 -11.30 -6.42 2.70
CA GLU A 217 -11.34 -5.04 2.23
C GLU A 217 -9.92 -4.49 2.08
N SER A 218 -9.77 -3.35 1.39
CA SER A 218 -8.44 -2.81 1.14
C SER A 218 -7.67 -2.43 2.41
N ARG A 219 -8.38 -2.02 3.46
CA ARG A 219 -7.80 -1.73 4.77
C ARG A 219 -7.28 -3.01 5.44
N ASP A 220 -8.07 -4.08 5.44
CA ASP A 220 -7.72 -5.35 6.09
C ASP A 220 -6.51 -6.00 5.45
N LEU A 221 -6.41 -5.93 4.12
CA LEU A 221 -5.24 -6.45 3.42
C LEU A 221 -3.97 -5.72 3.87
N LEU A 222 -4.00 -4.40 4.04
CA LEU A 222 -2.83 -3.65 4.51
C LEU A 222 -2.43 -4.06 5.94
N LEU A 223 -3.40 -4.25 6.83
CA LEU A 223 -3.15 -4.76 8.18
C LEU A 223 -2.59 -6.19 8.14
N PHE A 224 -3.09 -7.03 7.24
CA PHE A 224 -2.58 -8.39 7.04
C PHE A 224 -1.12 -8.38 6.54
N LEU A 225 -0.81 -7.58 5.51
CA LEU A 225 0.55 -7.44 4.97
C LEU A 225 1.52 -6.97 6.06
N ARG A 226 1.11 -5.97 6.86
CA ARG A 226 1.84 -5.46 8.04
C ARG A 226 2.18 -6.57 9.03
N ASP A 227 1.17 -7.34 9.43
CA ASP A 227 1.30 -8.26 10.56
C ASP A 227 1.95 -9.59 10.18
N ARG A 228 1.79 -10.03 8.93
CA ARG A 228 2.07 -11.40 8.52
C ARG A 228 3.17 -11.54 7.47
N LEU A 229 3.52 -10.48 6.75
CA LEU A 229 4.59 -10.50 5.73
C LEU A 229 5.82 -9.64 6.07
N ALA A 230 5.87 -9.00 7.25
CA ALA A 230 6.92 -8.05 7.57
C ALA A 230 8.26 -8.66 8.03
N LEU A 231 8.42 -9.99 8.11
CA LEU A 231 9.61 -10.60 8.71
C LEU A 231 9.90 -12.02 8.19
N SER A 232 11.00 -12.21 7.47
CA SER A 232 11.83 -13.41 7.65
C SER A 232 13.30 -13.05 7.32
N PRO A 233 14.27 -13.40 8.19
CA PRO A 233 15.66 -13.46 7.78
C PRO A 233 15.84 -14.60 6.77
N SER A 234 16.85 -14.45 5.91
CA SER A 234 17.15 -15.28 4.75
C SER A 234 16.89 -16.77 4.98
N PRO A 235 16.23 -17.48 4.03
CA PRO A 235 15.94 -18.90 4.18
C PRO A 235 17.26 -19.68 4.25
N LYS A 236 17.60 -20.22 5.41
CA LYS A 236 18.66 -21.22 5.53
C LYS A 236 18.09 -22.54 5.00
N GLU A 237 18.51 -22.88 3.78
CA GLU A 237 18.35 -24.17 3.11
C GLU A 237 16.96 -24.81 3.27
N SER A 238 15.95 -24.19 2.66
CA SER A 238 14.68 -24.87 2.35
C SER A 238 14.71 -25.29 0.88
N LEU A 239 14.38 -26.56 0.62
CA LEU A 239 14.48 -27.17 -0.70
C LEU A 239 13.44 -26.69 -1.72
N PHE A 240 12.52 -25.77 -1.39
CA PHE A 240 11.70 -25.09 -2.40
C PHE A 240 11.30 -23.66 -2.00
N GLN A 241 11.35 -22.76 -2.99
CA GLN A 241 10.87 -21.37 -2.97
C GLN A 241 9.37 -21.26 -3.38
N ALA A 242 8.66 -22.38 -3.42
CA ALA A 242 7.22 -22.49 -3.53
C ALA A 242 6.84 -23.81 -2.83
N ILE A 243 5.99 -23.75 -1.82
CA ILE A 243 5.69 -24.88 -0.93
C ILE A 243 5.11 -26.05 -1.75
N ASP A 244 5.66 -27.26 -1.55
CA ASP A 244 5.16 -28.53 -2.11
C ASP A 244 3.79 -28.84 -1.50
N TRP A 245 2.73 -28.73 -2.31
CA TRP A 245 1.34 -29.00 -1.91
C TRP A 245 0.95 -30.45 -2.24
N ASN A 246 1.56 -31.41 -1.58
CA ASN A 246 1.02 -32.76 -1.51
C ASN A 246 -0.21 -32.80 -0.57
N GLY A 247 -1.37 -32.35 -1.05
CA GLY A 247 -2.67 -32.65 -0.42
C GLY A 247 -3.63 -31.49 -0.18
N SER A 248 -4.91 -31.86 -0.05
CA SER A 248 -6.14 -31.05 0.08
C SER A 248 -6.09 -29.83 1.04
N PRO A 249 -7.01 -28.86 0.88
CA PRO A 249 -6.91 -27.54 1.50
C PRO A 249 -7.12 -27.61 3.02
N ARG A 250 -6.06 -27.33 3.80
CA ARG A 250 -6.18 -27.06 5.24
C ARG A 250 -6.52 -25.59 5.52
N ASN A 251 -7.35 -25.40 6.53
CA ASN A 251 -7.81 -24.12 7.06
C ASN A 251 -6.65 -23.39 7.76
N ILE A 252 -6.54 -22.06 7.60
CA ILE A 252 -5.45 -21.24 8.17
C ILE A 252 -5.32 -21.39 9.70
N ARG A 253 -6.41 -21.76 10.39
CA ARG A 253 -6.46 -21.98 11.84
C ARG A 253 -5.76 -23.25 12.33
N GLU A 254 -5.44 -24.19 11.45
CA GLU A 254 -4.85 -25.51 11.80
C GLU A 254 -3.35 -25.59 11.56
N PHE A 255 -2.72 -24.47 11.18
CA PHE A 255 -1.28 -24.39 11.05
C PHE A 255 -0.66 -23.84 12.34
N GLU A 256 0.11 -24.68 13.02
CA GLU A 256 1.08 -24.21 14.02
C GLU A 256 2.22 -23.50 13.28
N PHE A 257 2.05 -22.19 13.11
CA PHE A 257 3.14 -21.31 12.71
C PHE A 257 3.97 -20.99 13.94
N THR A 258 5.29 -21.04 13.81
CA THR A 258 6.19 -20.66 14.89
C THR A 258 5.80 -19.29 15.40
N ASN A 259 5.47 -19.20 16.69
CA ASN A 259 5.22 -17.92 17.34
C ASN A 259 6.35 -16.97 16.96
N VAL A 260 5.99 -15.75 16.50
CA VAL A 260 6.94 -14.65 16.43
C VAL A 260 7.56 -14.61 17.83
N PRO A 261 8.88 -14.80 17.98
CA PRO A 261 9.45 -14.92 19.30
C PRO A 261 9.05 -13.67 20.07
N ASP A 262 8.41 -13.84 21.24
CA ASP A 262 8.40 -12.83 22.31
C ASP A 262 9.82 -12.62 22.88
N GLY A 263 10.85 -13.04 22.13
CA GLY A 263 12.25 -12.89 22.46
C GLY A 263 12.62 -11.42 22.37
N VAL A 264 13.37 -10.99 23.37
CA VAL A 264 13.94 -9.65 23.51
C VAL A 264 14.60 -9.23 22.19
N LEU A 265 13.87 -8.46 21.39
CA LEU A 265 14.39 -7.83 20.18
C LEU A 265 15.44 -6.80 20.58
N GLU A 266 16.58 -6.78 19.89
CA GLU A 266 17.55 -5.70 20.07
C GLU A 266 16.89 -4.35 19.74
N ARG A 267 17.28 -3.27 20.44
CA ARG A 267 16.65 -1.94 20.32
C ARG A 267 16.52 -1.44 18.87
N ALA A 268 17.49 -1.77 18.01
CA ALA A 268 17.50 -1.34 16.62
C ALA A 268 16.45 -2.07 15.76
N GLU A 269 16.28 -3.39 15.95
CA GLU A 269 15.28 -4.19 15.24
C GLU A 269 13.87 -3.88 15.72
N ALA A 270 13.68 -3.67 17.02
CA ALA A 270 12.42 -3.20 17.60
C ALA A 270 12.01 -1.82 17.04
N SER A 271 12.97 -0.89 16.92
CA SER A 271 12.73 0.44 16.33
C SER A 271 12.41 0.37 14.85
N TYR A 272 13.05 -0.53 14.10
CA TYR A 272 12.78 -0.76 12.68
C TYR A 272 11.37 -1.31 12.46
N LEU A 273 10.99 -2.34 13.23
CA LEU A 273 9.64 -2.92 13.21
C LEU A 273 8.56 -1.94 13.63
N TYR A 274 8.84 -1.11 14.64
CA TYR A 274 7.93 -0.03 15.04
C TYR A 274 7.66 0.93 13.89
N ARG A 275 8.71 1.38 13.18
CA ARG A 275 8.57 2.27 12.02
C ARG A 275 7.75 1.64 10.89
N ILE A 276 7.90 0.33 10.65
CA ILE A 276 7.10 -0.40 9.65
C ILE A 276 5.64 -0.42 10.07
N ARG A 277 5.35 -0.82 11.31
CA ARG A 277 3.98 -0.86 11.84
C ARG A 277 3.30 0.50 11.78
N ARG A 278 4.03 1.57 12.14
CA ARG A 278 3.54 2.96 12.06
C ARG A 278 3.30 3.40 10.63
N LEU A 279 4.18 3.06 9.68
CA LEU A 279 3.97 3.34 8.26
C LEU A 279 2.68 2.70 7.74
N PHE A 280 2.45 1.41 8.04
CA PHE A 280 1.25 0.70 7.61
C PHE A 280 -0.03 1.22 8.27
N LEU A 281 0.03 1.54 9.56
CA LEU A 281 -1.08 2.14 10.28
C LEU A 281 -1.47 3.48 9.63
N TRP A 282 -0.48 4.36 9.44
CA TRP A 282 -0.66 5.65 8.79
C TRP A 282 -1.22 5.51 7.37
N LEU A 283 -0.62 4.66 6.55
CA LEU A 283 -1.03 4.51 5.15
C LEU A 283 -2.42 3.86 4.99
N GLY A 284 -2.76 2.92 5.88
CA GLY A 284 -4.09 2.31 5.93
C GLY A 284 -5.16 3.30 6.35
N GLU A 285 -4.98 3.96 7.50
CA GLU A 285 -5.97 4.88 8.08
C GLU A 285 -6.07 6.21 7.31
N GLY A 286 -4.96 6.68 6.76
CA GLY A 286 -4.92 7.87 5.90
C GLY A 286 -5.72 7.73 4.61
N THR A 287 -5.92 6.50 4.12
CA THR A 287 -6.58 6.22 2.83
C THR A 287 -7.94 5.55 2.94
N SER A 288 -8.48 5.39 4.16
CA SER A 288 -9.88 5.05 4.41
C SER A 288 -10.77 6.26 4.14
N ARG A 289 -11.94 6.02 3.51
CA ARG A 289 -12.96 7.07 3.33
C ARG A 289 -13.47 7.48 4.71
N GLY A 290 -13.77 8.76 4.89
CA GLY A 290 -14.17 9.34 6.18
C GLY A 290 -15.47 8.78 6.80
N THR A 291 -16.14 7.84 6.13
CA THR A 291 -17.34 7.15 6.61
C THR A 291 -17.04 5.82 7.34
N GLU A 292 -15.80 5.32 7.30
CA GLU A 292 -15.39 4.05 7.94
C GLU A 292 -15.06 4.17 9.43
N ILE A 293 -15.45 5.28 10.08
CA ILE A 293 -15.36 5.40 11.53
C ILE A 293 -16.72 5.00 12.11
N SER A 294 -16.97 3.69 12.18
CA SER A 294 -17.94 3.15 13.13
C SER A 294 -17.17 2.61 14.33
N SER A 295 -17.19 3.42 15.41
CA SER A 295 -17.02 3.10 16.84
C SER A 295 -15.89 2.14 17.25
#